data_AF-A0A7J3WTT1-F1
#
_entry.id   AF-A0A7J3WTT1-F1
#
_cell.length_a   1.000
_cell.length_b   1.000
_cell.length_c   1.000
_cell.angle_alpha   90.00
_cell.angle_beta   90.00
_cell.angle_gamma   90.00
#
_symmetry.space_group_name_H-M   'P 1'
#
loop_
_entity.id
_entity.type
_entity.pdbx_description
1 polymer ?
#
loop_
_entity_poly.entity_id
_entity_poly.type
_entity_poly.pdbx_seq_one_letter_code
_entity_poly.pdbx_strand_id
1 'polypeptide(L)'
;FFTNKEGIAVWNSTFNAFNLTLYENDLGITIHSSSSIISEGEIFNNTVAIKIDGDENMVENLLLHHNSYAIILYGFNNTVKNNSIWKNFYGVMTHDENIIYHNNFISNTEDAKDYGHSRWNLSYPTGGNYWDSYAGEDYLMGEGQNESGSDGIGDIPHQFYGNVDYYPLMDYYENASGMPNVPPEASFYFYPPSPFTLQNIIFIDTSRDENGERDMLNWYWDFGDGNSSEERNPSHSYQKSGRYNITLKVTDRSGAESTFVKEIVVKNLPPVANFTFQPENPHSFTLIEFNASESVDKDGSIVNYTWDMGDGTIKHGSMITHKYSKPGTYEVKLTVVDNEGNESIYVRTIIVDNRAPEANFIISPENPKEGEEINFTDLSSDLDGKIVEWRWDFGDGTISYTEDAVHVYKKPGEYTVTLEVKDSMGAKANYSMTIKVGEKEMPGFGFVAMFAAMIAVAMFYRRLKKFK
;
A
#
# COMPACT_ATOMS: atom_id res chain seq x y z
N PHE A 1 -3.12 58.28 -12.77
CA PHE A 1 -3.76 59.17 -13.75
C PHE A 1 -4.87 59.89 -12.99
N PHE A 2 -4.92 61.22 -13.09
CA PHE A 2 -5.90 62.15 -12.49
C PHE A 2 -6.48 61.80 -11.10
N THR A 3 -5.70 61.98 -10.02
CA THR A 3 -6.30 62.00 -8.69
C THR A 3 -6.80 63.41 -8.38
N ASN A 4 -8.12 63.56 -8.23
CA ASN A 4 -8.60 64.76 -7.53
C ASN A 4 -8.11 64.66 -6.09
N LYS A 5 -7.64 65.78 -5.54
CA LYS A 5 -7.21 65.82 -4.14
C LYS A 5 -8.35 65.41 -3.20
N GLU A 6 -9.55 65.90 -3.46
CA GLU A 6 -10.78 65.61 -2.72
C GLU A 6 -11.94 65.45 -3.71
N GLY A 7 -12.71 64.38 -3.60
CA GLY A 7 -13.94 64.18 -4.37
C GLY A 7 -15.09 65.01 -3.79
N ILE A 8 -15.41 64.78 -2.51
CA ILE A 8 -16.42 65.50 -1.74
C ILE A 8 -15.81 65.92 -0.40
N ALA A 9 -15.92 67.20 -0.05
CA ALA A 9 -15.48 67.72 1.24
C ALA A 9 -16.59 68.53 1.91
N VAL A 10 -16.94 68.16 3.14
CA VAL A 10 -18.05 68.74 3.90
C VAL A 10 -17.50 69.33 5.19
N TRP A 11 -17.73 70.62 5.41
CA TRP A 11 -17.11 71.35 6.52
C TRP A 11 -18.07 71.66 7.66
N ASN A 12 -19.13 72.43 7.38
CA ASN A 12 -19.95 73.07 8.43
C ASN A 12 -21.44 72.71 8.36
N SER A 13 -21.81 71.68 7.59
CA SER A 13 -23.22 71.36 7.35
C SER A 13 -23.41 69.86 7.28
N THR A 14 -24.57 69.41 7.75
CA THR A 14 -24.99 68.01 7.62
C THR A 14 -25.04 67.63 6.14
N PHE A 15 -24.46 66.49 5.80
CA PHE A 15 -24.42 65.98 4.44
C PHE A 15 -25.07 64.61 4.37
N ASN A 16 -26.04 64.45 3.48
CA ASN A 16 -26.67 63.16 3.24
C ASN A 16 -26.46 62.76 1.78
N ALA A 17 -25.64 61.74 1.56
CA ALA A 17 -25.44 61.10 0.26
C ALA A 17 -26.17 59.77 0.23
N PHE A 18 -26.90 59.54 -0.86
CA PHE A 18 -27.59 58.29 -1.15
C PHE A 18 -27.22 57.81 -2.55
N ASN A 19 -26.84 56.54 -2.68
CA ASN A 19 -26.55 55.86 -3.95
C ASN A 19 -25.48 56.61 -4.79
N LEU A 20 -24.31 56.80 -4.19
CA LEU A 20 -23.19 57.53 -4.79
C LEU A 20 -22.13 56.56 -5.34
N THR A 21 -21.65 56.82 -6.57
CA THR A 21 -20.44 56.18 -7.11
C THR A 21 -19.28 57.17 -7.12
N LEU A 22 -18.16 56.86 -6.47
CA LEU A 22 -16.99 57.74 -6.38
C LEU A 22 -15.66 56.97 -6.47
N TYR A 23 -14.78 57.37 -7.39
CA TYR A 23 -13.52 56.65 -7.60
C TYR A 23 -12.38 57.54 -8.08
N GLU A 24 -11.14 57.02 -7.98
CA GLU A 24 -9.91 57.65 -8.46
C GLU A 24 -9.58 59.02 -7.81
N ASN A 25 -9.77 59.15 -6.50
CA ASN A 25 -9.39 60.35 -5.74
C ASN A 25 -8.30 60.06 -4.70
N ASP A 26 -7.53 61.07 -4.29
CA ASP A 26 -6.67 60.95 -3.11
C ASP A 26 -7.57 60.79 -1.87
N LEU A 27 -8.50 61.72 -1.67
CA LEU A 27 -9.57 61.62 -0.66
C LEU A 27 -10.92 61.55 -1.37
N GLY A 28 -11.68 60.48 -1.17
CA GLY A 28 -13.01 60.30 -1.73
C GLY A 28 -13.99 61.27 -1.07
N ILE A 29 -14.51 60.90 0.10
CA ILE A 29 -15.41 61.73 0.90
C ILE A 29 -14.72 62.11 2.20
N THR A 30 -14.62 63.40 2.47
CA THR A 30 -14.13 63.94 3.75
C THR A 30 -15.25 64.69 4.46
N ILE A 31 -15.60 64.25 5.67
CA ILE A 31 -16.64 64.86 6.51
C ILE A 31 -16.00 65.45 7.76
N HIS A 32 -15.96 66.78 7.87
CA HIS A 32 -15.56 67.49 9.08
C HIS A 32 -16.75 67.87 9.98
N SER A 33 -17.98 67.78 9.46
CA SER A 33 -19.22 68.09 10.18
C SER A 33 -19.78 66.87 10.92
N SER A 34 -20.78 67.10 11.77
CA SER A 34 -21.48 66.05 12.51
C SER A 34 -22.81 65.63 11.86
N SER A 35 -23.32 64.46 12.25
CA SER A 35 -24.67 63.95 11.92
C SER A 35 -24.95 63.72 10.42
N SER A 36 -23.91 63.51 9.63
CA SER A 36 -24.00 63.23 8.18
C SER A 36 -24.27 61.74 7.92
N ILE A 37 -24.93 61.43 6.80
CA ILE A 37 -25.23 60.06 6.39
C ILE A 37 -24.63 59.81 5.00
N ILE A 38 -23.84 58.76 4.87
CA ILE A 38 -23.38 58.23 3.59
C ILE A 38 -23.97 56.83 3.49
N SER A 39 -24.95 56.67 2.61
CA SER A 39 -25.72 55.44 2.50
C SER A 39 -25.84 55.03 1.05
N GLU A 40 -25.77 53.73 0.74
CA GLU A 40 -25.95 53.16 -0.60
C GLU A 40 -24.92 53.64 -1.66
N GLY A 41 -24.38 52.72 -2.44
CA GLY A 41 -23.47 53.03 -3.55
C GLY A 41 -22.11 52.35 -3.44
N GLU A 42 -21.15 52.83 -4.22
CA GLU A 42 -19.88 52.16 -4.49
C GLU A 42 -18.71 53.17 -4.49
N ILE A 43 -17.68 52.93 -3.69
CA ILE A 43 -16.51 53.83 -3.60
C ILE A 43 -15.21 53.04 -3.71
N PHE A 44 -14.40 53.35 -4.73
CA PHE A 44 -13.26 52.50 -5.10
C PHE A 44 -12.06 53.20 -5.71
N ASN A 45 -10.90 52.54 -5.70
CA ASN A 45 -9.65 53.07 -6.27
C ASN A 45 -9.24 54.46 -5.71
N ASN A 46 -9.56 54.76 -4.46
CA ASN A 46 -9.11 55.98 -3.78
C ASN A 46 -7.92 55.70 -2.85
N THR A 47 -7.13 56.73 -2.52
CA THR A 47 -6.16 56.58 -1.40
C THR A 47 -6.91 56.43 -0.08
N VAL A 48 -7.89 57.30 0.20
CA VAL A 48 -8.85 57.14 1.30
C VAL A 48 -10.25 57.28 0.73
N ALA A 49 -11.10 56.25 0.84
CA ALA A 49 -12.47 56.31 0.33
C ALA A 49 -13.35 57.23 1.18
N ILE A 50 -13.40 57.00 2.50
CA ILE A 50 -14.16 57.83 3.43
C ILE A 50 -13.27 58.23 4.61
N LYS A 51 -13.21 59.53 4.88
CA LYS A 51 -12.55 60.10 6.05
C LYS A 51 -13.56 60.93 6.85
N ILE A 52 -13.75 60.60 8.12
CA ILE A 52 -14.68 61.30 9.00
C ILE A 52 -13.92 61.90 10.18
N ASP A 53 -13.82 63.21 10.21
CA ASP A 53 -13.24 63.98 11.31
C ASP A 53 -14.31 64.47 12.31
N GLY A 54 -15.60 64.52 11.91
CA GLY A 54 -16.71 64.92 12.77
C GLY A 54 -17.40 63.77 13.52
N ASP A 55 -18.40 64.11 14.33
CA ASP A 55 -19.05 63.17 15.26
C ASP A 55 -20.45 62.72 14.80
N GLU A 56 -20.94 61.59 15.33
CA GLU A 56 -22.31 61.11 15.12
C GLU A 56 -22.72 60.90 13.64
N ASN A 57 -21.76 60.62 12.75
CA ASN A 57 -22.02 60.33 11.35
C ASN A 57 -22.32 58.84 11.12
N MET A 58 -22.98 58.51 10.01
CA MET A 58 -23.33 57.14 9.66
C MET A 58 -22.83 56.78 8.25
N VAL A 59 -22.16 55.63 8.14
CA VAL A 59 -21.74 55.01 6.87
C VAL A 59 -22.43 53.65 6.76
N GLU A 60 -23.33 53.49 5.79
CA GLU A 60 -24.10 52.26 5.66
C GLU A 60 -24.37 51.80 4.23
N ASN A 61 -24.56 50.48 4.05
CA ASN A 61 -24.99 49.89 2.78
C ASN A 61 -24.08 50.23 1.58
N LEU A 62 -22.78 50.47 1.79
CA LEU A 62 -21.81 50.75 0.73
C LEU A 62 -21.01 49.51 0.33
N LEU A 63 -20.62 49.48 -0.94
CA LEU A 63 -19.51 48.65 -1.40
C LEU A 63 -18.24 49.51 -1.47
N LEU A 64 -17.25 49.18 -0.64
CA LEU A 64 -15.97 49.89 -0.53
C LEU A 64 -14.85 48.96 -0.97
N HIS A 65 -14.21 49.23 -2.11
CA HIS A 65 -13.23 48.28 -2.65
C HIS A 65 -12.00 48.88 -3.33
N HIS A 66 -10.87 48.16 -3.31
CA HIS A 66 -9.63 48.56 -3.99
C HIS A 66 -9.09 49.95 -3.57
N ASN A 67 -9.44 50.41 -2.36
CA ASN A 67 -8.89 51.64 -1.79
C ASN A 67 -7.62 51.33 -0.98
N SER A 68 -6.76 52.33 -0.77
CA SER A 68 -5.69 52.15 0.22
C SER A 68 -6.28 52.12 1.64
N TYR A 69 -7.23 52.99 1.95
CA TYR A 69 -8.04 52.94 3.16
C TYR A 69 -9.53 53.03 2.80
N ALA A 70 -10.36 52.07 3.23
CA ALA A 70 -11.80 52.15 2.97
C ALA A 70 -12.46 53.22 3.88
N ILE A 71 -12.25 53.15 5.19
CA ILE A 71 -12.81 54.13 6.13
C ILE A 71 -11.76 54.52 7.17
N ILE A 72 -11.63 55.82 7.42
CA ILE A 72 -10.88 56.36 8.57
C ILE A 72 -11.82 57.23 9.41
N LEU A 73 -11.95 56.89 10.69
CA LEU A 73 -12.74 57.62 11.68
C LEU A 73 -11.81 58.29 12.71
N TYR A 74 -11.81 59.61 12.75
CA TYR A 74 -11.14 60.41 13.78
C TYR A 74 -12.11 61.00 14.80
N GLY A 75 -13.38 61.23 14.43
CA GLY A 75 -14.42 61.69 15.34
C GLY A 75 -15.04 60.55 16.18
N PHE A 76 -15.95 60.92 17.07
CA PHE A 76 -16.59 60.04 18.06
C PHE A 76 -18.03 59.70 17.69
N ASN A 77 -18.55 58.60 18.24
CA ASN A 77 -19.95 58.15 18.07
C ASN A 77 -20.40 57.97 16.62
N ASN A 78 -19.47 57.77 15.67
CA ASN A 78 -19.81 57.43 14.30
C ASN A 78 -20.22 55.96 14.20
N THR A 79 -21.12 55.65 13.27
CA THR A 79 -21.63 54.30 13.04
C THR A 79 -21.27 53.80 11.64
N VAL A 80 -20.65 52.62 11.54
CA VAL A 80 -20.35 51.94 10.27
C VAL A 80 -21.07 50.60 10.24
N LYS A 81 -22.03 50.41 9.33
CA LYS A 81 -22.82 49.17 9.30
C LYS A 81 -23.30 48.72 7.92
N ASN A 82 -23.55 47.42 7.75
CA ASN A 82 -24.11 46.85 6.52
C ASN A 82 -23.26 47.14 5.25
N ASN A 83 -21.97 47.43 5.39
CA ASN A 83 -21.09 47.68 4.26
C ASN A 83 -20.39 46.38 3.85
N SER A 84 -20.05 46.27 2.56
CA SER A 84 -19.10 45.26 2.08
C SER A 84 -17.78 45.96 1.80
N ILE A 85 -16.76 45.60 2.58
CA ILE A 85 -15.43 46.21 2.58
C ILE A 85 -14.46 45.18 2.02
N TRP A 86 -14.21 45.28 0.72
CA TRP A 86 -13.65 44.23 -0.10
C TRP A 86 -12.36 44.65 -0.81
N LYS A 87 -11.26 43.90 -0.69
CA LYS A 87 -10.00 44.16 -1.42
C LYS A 87 -9.37 45.54 -1.18
N ASN A 88 -9.45 46.07 0.03
CA ASN A 88 -8.72 47.30 0.39
C ASN A 88 -7.36 46.95 1.01
N PHE A 89 -6.40 47.87 1.00
CA PHE A 89 -5.20 47.66 1.83
C PHE A 89 -5.57 47.71 3.31
N TYR A 90 -6.38 48.68 3.71
CA TYR A 90 -6.92 48.79 5.06
C TYR A 90 -8.46 48.93 5.00
N GLY A 91 -9.18 48.11 5.75
CA GLY A 91 -10.65 48.16 5.86
C GLY A 91 -11.11 49.37 6.68
N VAL A 92 -11.31 49.21 7.99
CA VAL A 92 -11.74 50.31 8.87
C VAL A 92 -10.64 50.67 9.87
N MET A 93 -10.22 51.92 9.86
CA MET A 93 -9.35 52.50 10.89
C MET A 93 -10.18 53.44 11.76
N THR A 94 -10.19 53.21 13.07
CA THR A 94 -10.95 54.00 14.04
C THR A 94 -10.10 54.45 15.22
N HIS A 95 -10.53 55.53 15.86
CA HIS A 95 -10.00 56.00 17.13
C HIS A 95 -11.01 55.64 18.24
N ASP A 96 -11.53 56.62 18.98
CA ASP A 96 -12.34 56.33 20.18
C ASP A 96 -13.86 56.43 19.96
N GLU A 97 -14.61 55.63 20.73
CA GLU A 97 -16.07 55.67 20.87
C GLU A 97 -16.91 55.53 19.58
N ASN A 98 -16.45 54.80 18.54
CA ASN A 98 -17.26 54.51 17.35
C ASN A 98 -17.97 53.15 17.45
N ILE A 99 -18.95 52.89 16.56
CA ILE A 99 -19.73 51.63 16.53
C ILE A 99 -19.67 51.03 15.13
N ILE A 100 -19.16 49.80 15.00
CA ILE A 100 -18.95 49.11 13.72
C ILE A 100 -19.58 47.72 13.77
N TYR A 101 -20.60 47.43 12.96
CA TYR A 101 -21.29 46.12 13.02
C TYR A 101 -21.97 45.75 11.70
N HIS A 102 -22.24 44.45 11.46
CA HIS A 102 -22.90 43.96 10.23
C HIS A 102 -22.17 44.30 8.92
N ASN A 103 -20.86 44.55 8.97
CA ASN A 103 -20.05 44.73 7.76
C ASN A 103 -19.40 43.40 7.36
N ASN A 104 -19.15 43.23 6.06
CA ASN A 104 -18.39 42.11 5.52
C ASN A 104 -16.98 42.59 5.16
N PHE A 105 -15.97 42.14 5.92
CA PHE A 105 -14.55 42.37 5.64
C PHE A 105 -13.98 41.19 4.87
N ILE A 106 -13.60 41.43 3.62
CA ILE A 106 -13.22 40.36 2.69
C ILE A 106 -11.98 40.74 1.89
N SER A 107 -10.92 39.94 2.00
CA SER A 107 -9.69 39.99 1.23
C SER A 107 -8.99 41.35 1.32
N ASN A 108 -9.14 42.03 2.46
CA ASN A 108 -8.33 43.21 2.75
C ASN A 108 -6.93 42.75 3.18
N THR A 109 -5.91 43.61 3.03
CA THR A 109 -4.59 43.30 3.61
C THR A 109 -4.63 43.36 5.14
N GLU A 110 -5.38 44.34 5.67
CA GLU A 110 -5.70 44.51 7.08
C GLU A 110 -7.18 44.89 7.17
N ASP A 111 -8.00 44.10 7.86
CA ASP A 111 -9.44 44.30 7.95
C ASP A 111 -9.80 45.49 8.86
N ALA A 112 -9.09 45.64 9.99
CA ALA A 112 -9.38 46.68 10.95
C ALA A 112 -8.15 47.19 11.72
N LYS A 113 -8.18 48.48 12.11
CA LYS A 113 -7.28 49.07 13.11
C LYS A 113 -8.06 49.91 14.10
N ASP A 114 -7.92 49.61 15.38
CA ASP A 114 -8.54 50.36 16.47
C ASP A 114 -7.45 51.00 17.35
N TYR A 115 -7.51 52.33 17.47
CA TYR A 115 -6.63 53.12 18.33
C TYR A 115 -7.31 53.61 19.62
N GLY A 116 -8.58 53.24 19.86
CA GLY A 116 -9.42 53.71 20.96
C GLY A 116 -10.25 52.59 21.59
N HIS A 117 -11.44 52.94 22.10
CA HIS A 117 -12.43 52.01 22.66
C HIS A 117 -13.69 51.95 21.79
N SER A 118 -13.53 51.74 20.48
CA SER A 118 -14.68 51.55 19.60
C SER A 118 -15.32 50.17 19.82
N ARG A 119 -16.60 50.03 19.47
CA ARG A 119 -17.37 48.78 19.61
C ARG A 119 -17.57 48.14 18.24
N TRP A 120 -17.11 46.90 18.06
CA TRP A 120 -17.20 46.17 16.77
C TRP A 120 -18.32 45.12 16.70
N ASN A 121 -19.25 45.15 17.64
CA ASN A 121 -20.42 44.29 17.64
C ASN A 121 -21.63 44.97 18.30
N LEU A 122 -22.82 44.43 18.04
CA LEU A 122 -23.97 44.61 18.90
C LEU A 122 -24.12 43.33 19.74
N SER A 123 -24.45 43.49 21.02
CA SER A 123 -24.58 42.37 21.96
C SER A 123 -25.42 41.21 21.37
N TYR A 124 -25.04 39.97 21.70
CA TYR A 124 -25.78 38.78 21.27
C TYR A 124 -27.29 38.92 21.49
N PRO A 125 -28.16 38.48 20.55
CA PRO A 125 -27.87 37.81 19.27
C PRO A 125 -27.79 38.77 18.08
N THR A 126 -27.75 40.10 18.33
CA THR A 126 -28.05 41.09 17.29
C THR A 126 -26.96 41.26 16.25
N GLY A 127 -25.75 40.71 16.45
CA GLY A 127 -24.74 40.46 15.42
C GLY A 127 -23.59 41.47 15.41
N GLY A 128 -22.49 41.10 14.73
CA GLY A 128 -21.27 41.89 14.55
C GLY A 128 -20.79 41.77 13.11
N ASN A 129 -19.49 41.90 12.87
CA ASN A 129 -18.94 41.89 11.51
C ASN A 129 -18.55 40.48 11.05
N TYR A 130 -18.69 40.21 9.74
CA TYR A 130 -18.08 39.07 9.07
C TYR A 130 -16.62 39.42 8.74
N TRP A 131 -15.73 38.47 8.98
CA TRP A 131 -14.30 38.59 8.70
C TRP A 131 -13.91 37.36 7.89
N ASP A 132 -13.23 37.51 6.74
CA ASP A 132 -12.66 36.36 6.00
C ASP A 132 -11.25 36.00 6.48
N SER A 133 -10.63 36.90 7.25
CA SER A 133 -9.33 36.76 7.88
C SER A 133 -9.32 37.42 9.28
N TYR A 134 -8.25 37.22 10.05
CA TYR A 134 -8.07 37.87 11.35
C TYR A 134 -7.06 39.04 11.28
N ALA A 135 -6.76 39.56 10.09
CA ALA A 135 -5.76 40.61 9.91
C ALA A 135 -6.27 41.93 10.50
N GLY A 136 -5.64 42.42 11.56
CA GLY A 136 -5.97 43.70 12.17
C GLY A 136 -5.21 43.96 13.45
N GLU A 137 -5.25 45.21 13.92
CA GLU A 137 -4.55 45.64 15.14
C GLU A 137 -5.50 46.44 16.05
N ASP A 138 -5.68 45.96 17.29
CA ASP A 138 -6.24 46.77 18.38
C ASP A 138 -5.11 47.22 19.31
N TYR A 139 -4.91 48.53 19.44
CA TYR A 139 -3.81 49.11 20.21
C TYR A 139 -4.10 49.29 21.71
N LEU A 140 -5.37 49.34 22.13
CA LEU A 140 -5.74 49.65 23.52
C LEU A 140 -6.35 48.49 24.29
N MET A 141 -6.50 47.31 23.67
CA MET A 141 -6.84 46.06 24.37
C MET A 141 -8.10 46.22 25.24
N GLY A 142 -9.23 46.58 24.64
CA GLY A 142 -10.52 46.75 25.33
C GLY A 142 -10.94 45.55 26.22
N GLU A 143 -11.96 45.72 27.06
CA GLU A 143 -12.43 44.64 27.95
C GLU A 143 -12.83 43.38 27.16
N GLY A 144 -12.09 42.27 27.33
CA GLY A 144 -12.38 40.96 26.74
C GLY A 144 -11.62 40.60 25.45
N GLN A 145 -10.55 41.32 25.10
CA GLN A 145 -9.78 41.08 23.86
C GLN A 145 -8.74 39.96 23.95
N ASN A 146 -8.55 39.22 22.84
CA ASN A 146 -7.80 37.95 22.75
C ASN A 146 -8.40 36.76 23.54
N GLU A 147 -9.62 36.91 24.07
CA GLU A 147 -10.43 35.81 24.56
C GLU A 147 -11.38 35.35 23.44
N SER A 148 -11.56 34.03 23.27
CA SER A 148 -12.54 33.49 22.33
C SER A 148 -13.93 34.07 22.64
N GLY A 149 -14.53 34.75 21.65
CA GLY A 149 -15.81 35.46 21.82
C GLY A 149 -15.74 37.00 21.86
N SER A 150 -14.63 37.62 21.43
CA SER A 150 -14.44 39.08 21.46
C SER A 150 -15.02 39.83 20.23
N ASP A 151 -14.53 41.04 19.99
CA ASP A 151 -14.94 41.97 18.93
C ASP A 151 -14.42 41.62 17.52
N GLY A 152 -13.56 40.59 17.42
CA GLY A 152 -13.14 39.91 16.19
C GLY A 152 -11.83 40.40 15.58
N ILE A 153 -11.24 41.49 16.08
CA ILE A 153 -10.03 42.09 15.50
C ILE A 153 -8.78 41.40 16.04
N GLY A 154 -7.93 40.88 15.16
CA GLY A 154 -6.65 40.30 15.55
C GLY A 154 -6.76 39.00 16.38
N ASP A 155 -7.98 38.46 16.53
CA ASP A 155 -8.24 37.27 17.33
C ASP A 155 -7.50 36.04 16.74
N ILE A 156 -6.91 35.21 17.60
CA ILE A 156 -6.28 33.97 17.17
C ILE A 156 -7.38 32.92 16.96
N PRO A 157 -7.49 32.27 15.78
CA PRO A 157 -8.46 31.20 15.57
C PRO A 157 -8.28 30.10 16.62
N HIS A 158 -9.34 29.80 17.38
CA HIS A 158 -9.31 28.82 18.45
C HIS A 158 -10.17 27.59 18.09
N GLN A 159 -9.58 26.38 18.13
CA GLN A 159 -10.32 25.13 17.95
C GLN A 159 -10.62 24.46 19.29
N PHE A 160 -11.90 24.20 19.59
CA PHE A 160 -12.31 23.26 20.64
C PHE A 160 -13.19 22.12 20.10
N TYR A 161 -13.03 20.95 20.73
CA TYR A 161 -13.92 19.81 20.61
C TYR A 161 -15.21 20.05 21.41
N GLY A 162 -16.34 20.16 20.73
CA GLY A 162 -17.68 20.26 21.34
C GLY A 162 -18.24 21.68 21.32
N ASN A 163 -19.28 21.88 20.51
CA ASN A 163 -20.03 23.11 20.29
C ASN A 163 -20.17 23.97 21.56
N VAL A 164 -19.38 25.03 21.71
CA VAL A 164 -19.74 26.40 21.32
C VAL A 164 -18.47 27.27 21.40
N ASP A 165 -18.08 27.85 20.27
CA ASP A 165 -17.37 29.13 20.23
C ASP A 165 -18.43 30.15 19.81
N TYR A 166 -18.67 31.15 20.64
CA TYR A 166 -19.80 32.07 20.40
C TYR A 166 -19.49 33.06 19.28
N TYR A 167 -18.23 33.30 18.91
CA TYR A 167 -17.86 34.21 17.82
C TYR A 167 -16.53 33.91 17.10
N PRO A 168 -16.37 32.74 16.43
CA PRO A 168 -15.43 32.63 15.33
C PRO A 168 -16.16 33.01 14.04
N LEU A 169 -15.89 34.18 13.47
CA LEU A 169 -16.42 34.57 12.14
C LEU A 169 -17.96 34.58 12.14
N MET A 170 -18.61 35.72 12.46
CA MET A 170 -20.06 35.86 12.21
C MET A 170 -20.38 35.37 10.80
N ASP A 171 -21.55 34.78 10.56
CA ASP A 171 -21.93 34.41 9.19
C ASP A 171 -21.92 35.64 8.27
N TYR A 172 -21.65 35.41 6.98
CA TYR A 172 -21.72 36.45 5.96
C TYR A 172 -23.03 37.23 6.12
N TYR A 173 -22.94 38.55 6.28
CA TYR A 173 -24.12 39.35 6.53
C TYR A 173 -24.86 39.58 5.20
N GLU A 174 -25.90 38.78 4.95
CA GLU A 174 -26.62 38.75 3.67
C GLU A 174 -27.30 40.09 3.29
N ASN A 175 -27.52 40.99 4.27
CA ASN A 175 -28.10 42.31 4.02
C ASN A 175 -27.06 43.42 3.83
N ALA A 176 -25.76 43.11 3.83
CA ALA A 176 -24.75 44.09 3.44
C ALA A 176 -24.82 44.39 1.93
N SER A 177 -24.14 45.45 1.49
CA SER A 177 -24.07 45.79 0.05
C SER A 177 -23.55 44.61 -0.79
N GLY A 178 -24.18 44.35 -1.93
CA GLY A 178 -23.78 43.26 -2.82
C GLY A 178 -22.38 43.48 -3.41
N MET A 179 -21.58 42.41 -3.48
CA MET A 179 -20.29 42.43 -4.16
C MET A 179 -20.42 41.91 -5.60
N PRO A 180 -19.56 42.35 -6.54
CA PRO A 180 -19.42 41.70 -7.82
C PRO A 180 -19.01 40.24 -7.64
N ASN A 181 -19.67 39.33 -8.36
CA ASN A 181 -19.30 37.93 -8.37
C ASN A 181 -18.00 37.73 -9.17
N VAL A 182 -17.02 37.10 -8.54
CA VAL A 182 -15.79 36.64 -9.17
C VAL A 182 -15.89 35.12 -9.30
N PRO A 183 -15.74 34.54 -10.50
CA PRO A 183 -15.77 33.08 -10.62
C PRO A 183 -14.68 32.42 -9.76
N PRO A 184 -14.95 31.23 -9.19
CA PRO A 184 -13.97 30.52 -8.38
C PRO A 184 -12.73 30.12 -9.19
N GLU A 185 -11.65 29.79 -8.50
CA GLU A 185 -10.45 29.17 -9.06
C GLU A 185 -10.39 27.70 -8.64
N ALA A 186 -10.78 26.80 -9.55
CA ALA A 186 -10.74 25.36 -9.30
C ALA A 186 -9.29 24.85 -9.17
N SER A 187 -9.01 24.04 -8.15
CA SER A 187 -7.70 23.39 -8.00
C SER A 187 -7.80 22.17 -7.09
N PHE A 188 -6.99 21.14 -7.35
CA PHE A 188 -6.89 19.97 -6.47
C PHE A 188 -5.56 19.23 -6.53
N TYR A 189 -5.38 18.34 -5.56
CA TYR A 189 -4.39 17.27 -5.61
C TYR A 189 -5.03 15.93 -5.20
N PHE A 190 -4.29 14.84 -5.42
CA PHE A 190 -4.73 13.50 -5.05
C PHE A 190 -3.59 12.73 -4.38
N TYR A 191 -3.95 11.73 -3.57
CA TYR A 191 -3.01 10.85 -2.91
C TYR A 191 -3.48 9.39 -3.00
N PRO A 192 -2.58 8.44 -3.32
CA PRO A 192 -1.16 8.60 -3.59
C PRO A 192 -0.85 9.16 -5.00
N PRO A 193 0.32 9.77 -5.24
CA PRO A 193 0.68 10.37 -6.53
C PRO A 193 1.01 9.36 -7.64
N SER A 194 1.15 8.08 -7.32
CA SER A 194 1.41 7.00 -8.28
C SER A 194 0.65 5.75 -7.85
N PRO A 195 -0.70 5.76 -7.96
CA PRO A 195 -1.53 4.67 -7.50
C PRO A 195 -1.44 3.46 -8.41
N PHE A 196 -1.73 2.29 -7.84
CA PHE A 196 -2.05 1.09 -8.59
C PHE A 196 -3.58 1.01 -8.82
N THR A 197 -3.98 0.18 -9.77
CA THR A 197 -5.37 -0.29 -9.90
C THR A 197 -5.88 -0.86 -8.57
N LEU A 198 -7.19 -0.75 -8.36
CA LEU A 198 -7.91 -1.17 -7.14
C LEU A 198 -7.47 -0.46 -5.85
N GLN A 199 -6.50 0.44 -5.92
CA GLN A 199 -6.08 1.26 -4.78
C GLN A 199 -7.07 2.40 -4.58
N ASN A 200 -7.43 2.66 -3.32
CA ASN A 200 -8.23 3.83 -2.98
C ASN A 200 -7.38 5.11 -3.09
N ILE A 201 -7.85 6.07 -3.89
CA ILE A 201 -7.23 7.37 -4.12
C ILE A 201 -8.12 8.43 -3.50
N ILE A 202 -7.55 9.31 -2.69
CA ILE A 202 -8.26 10.43 -2.06
C ILE A 202 -7.99 11.67 -2.90
N PHE A 203 -9.06 12.41 -3.24
CA PHE A 203 -9.01 13.67 -3.95
C PHE A 203 -9.30 14.80 -2.97
N ILE A 204 -8.45 15.82 -2.98
CA ILE A 204 -8.51 16.92 -2.02
C ILE A 204 -8.65 18.23 -2.78
N ASP A 205 -9.81 18.84 -2.60
CA ASP A 205 -10.13 20.17 -3.10
C ASP A 205 -9.22 21.23 -2.44
N THR A 206 -8.69 22.11 -3.28
CA THR A 206 -7.90 23.28 -2.90
C THR A 206 -8.38 24.53 -3.64
N SER A 207 -9.60 24.48 -4.18
CA SER A 207 -10.21 25.58 -4.91
C SER A 207 -10.42 26.78 -3.98
N ARG A 208 -10.45 27.96 -4.58
CA ARG A 208 -10.60 29.23 -3.85
C ARG A 208 -11.62 30.10 -4.53
N ASP A 209 -12.27 30.95 -3.74
CA ASP A 209 -13.17 31.98 -4.24
C ASP A 209 -12.84 33.30 -3.55
N GLU A 210 -12.73 34.37 -4.34
CA GLU A 210 -12.43 35.71 -3.85
C GLU A 210 -13.64 36.39 -3.18
N ASN A 211 -14.85 35.86 -3.37
CA ASN A 211 -16.04 36.25 -2.62
C ASN A 211 -16.10 35.58 -1.23
N GLY A 212 -15.14 34.70 -0.93
CA GLY A 212 -14.94 34.07 0.38
C GLY A 212 -15.08 32.54 0.34
N GLU A 213 -14.43 31.83 1.27
CA GLU A 213 -14.38 30.36 1.27
C GLU A 213 -15.76 29.69 1.38
N ARG A 214 -16.77 30.40 1.88
CA ARG A 214 -18.15 29.90 2.01
C ARG A 214 -19.01 30.14 0.77
N ASP A 215 -18.49 30.82 -0.24
CA ASP A 215 -19.25 31.10 -1.47
C ASP A 215 -19.30 29.90 -2.42
N MET A 216 -18.30 29.00 -2.36
CA MET A 216 -18.33 27.73 -3.09
C MET A 216 -19.39 26.78 -2.54
N LEU A 217 -20.35 26.38 -3.38
CA LEU A 217 -21.48 25.54 -2.97
C LEU A 217 -21.39 24.10 -3.46
N ASN A 218 -20.94 23.89 -4.70
CA ASN A 218 -21.03 22.59 -5.35
C ASN A 218 -19.68 22.16 -5.92
N TRP A 219 -19.40 20.86 -5.81
CA TRP A 219 -18.27 20.18 -6.44
C TRP A 219 -18.82 19.13 -7.39
N TYR A 220 -18.18 18.98 -8.54
CA TYR A 220 -18.43 17.89 -9.46
C TYR A 220 -17.10 17.35 -9.97
N TRP A 221 -16.85 16.09 -9.65
CA TRP A 221 -15.67 15.35 -10.08
C TRP A 221 -16.05 14.41 -11.21
N ASP A 222 -15.31 14.45 -12.31
CA ASP A 222 -15.26 13.40 -13.33
C ASP A 222 -13.89 12.74 -13.25
N PHE A 223 -13.85 11.45 -12.94
CA PHE A 223 -12.60 10.71 -12.77
C PHE A 223 -11.99 10.26 -14.10
N GLY A 224 -12.65 10.51 -15.24
CA GLY A 224 -12.17 10.18 -16.58
C GLY A 224 -12.34 8.72 -16.97
N ASP A 225 -12.97 7.89 -16.12
CA ASP A 225 -13.27 6.48 -16.37
C ASP A 225 -14.78 6.20 -16.49
N GLY A 226 -15.59 7.27 -16.55
CA GLY A 226 -17.05 7.22 -16.59
C GLY A 226 -17.72 7.28 -15.22
N ASN A 227 -16.96 7.32 -14.13
CA ASN A 227 -17.48 7.57 -12.78
C ASN A 227 -17.34 9.05 -12.39
N SER A 228 -18.21 9.51 -11.50
CA SER A 228 -18.24 10.88 -11.00
C SER A 228 -18.57 10.94 -9.50
N SER A 229 -18.34 12.10 -8.87
CA SER A 229 -18.76 12.38 -7.48
C SER A 229 -19.15 13.85 -7.29
N GLU A 230 -20.03 14.12 -6.33
CA GLU A 230 -20.43 15.47 -5.91
C GLU A 230 -19.88 15.85 -4.52
N GLU A 231 -19.12 14.96 -3.88
CA GLU A 231 -18.48 15.25 -2.61
C GLU A 231 -17.32 16.25 -2.79
N ARG A 232 -17.08 17.10 -1.78
CA ARG A 232 -15.93 18.03 -1.80
C ARG A 232 -14.59 17.30 -1.91
N ASN A 233 -14.39 16.25 -1.11
CA ASN A 233 -13.16 15.47 -1.04
C ASN A 233 -13.46 13.97 -1.21
N PRO A 234 -13.77 13.49 -2.42
CA PRO A 234 -14.17 12.11 -2.64
C PRO A 234 -12.97 11.16 -2.59
N SER A 235 -13.27 9.87 -2.52
CA SER A 235 -12.31 8.82 -2.83
C SER A 235 -12.77 7.98 -4.02
N HIS A 236 -11.84 7.55 -4.86
CA HIS A 236 -12.11 6.72 -6.03
C HIS A 236 -11.03 5.66 -6.25
N SER A 237 -11.37 4.58 -6.95
CA SER A 237 -10.43 3.52 -7.32
C SER A 237 -10.64 3.10 -8.77
N TYR A 238 -9.56 3.01 -9.55
CA TYR A 238 -9.62 2.62 -10.96
C TYR A 238 -9.48 1.11 -11.12
N GLN A 239 -10.34 0.51 -11.94
CA GLN A 239 -10.34 -0.92 -12.22
C GLN A 239 -9.29 -1.35 -13.26
N LYS A 240 -8.83 -0.40 -14.10
CA LYS A 240 -7.85 -0.66 -15.15
C LYS A 240 -6.69 0.32 -15.03
N SER A 241 -5.51 -0.14 -15.43
CA SER A 241 -4.34 0.73 -15.54
C SER A 241 -4.49 1.65 -16.75
N GLY A 242 -3.87 2.82 -16.68
CA GLY A 242 -4.00 3.80 -17.75
C GLY A 242 -3.76 5.25 -17.31
N ARG A 243 -4.00 6.16 -18.26
CA ARG A 243 -4.00 7.60 -18.03
C ARG A 243 -5.43 8.09 -18.02
N TYR A 244 -5.78 8.85 -16.98
CA TYR A 244 -7.11 9.40 -16.81
C TYR A 244 -7.01 10.91 -16.58
N ASN A 245 -7.88 11.68 -17.24
CA ASN A 245 -8.01 13.12 -16.99
C ASN A 245 -9.08 13.32 -15.93
N ILE A 246 -8.67 13.68 -14.72
CA ILE A 246 -9.59 14.04 -13.65
C ILE A 246 -10.00 15.49 -13.85
N THR A 247 -11.30 15.74 -13.86
CA THR A 247 -11.88 17.07 -13.98
C THR A 247 -12.59 17.41 -12.68
N LEU A 248 -12.18 18.50 -12.03
CA LEU A 248 -12.94 19.12 -10.95
C LEU A 248 -13.64 20.35 -11.52
N LYS A 249 -14.96 20.39 -11.39
CA LYS A 249 -15.78 21.57 -11.62
C LYS A 249 -16.32 22.05 -10.27
N VAL A 250 -16.12 23.32 -9.96
CA VAL A 250 -16.71 23.97 -8.78
C VAL A 250 -17.68 25.06 -9.23
N THR A 251 -18.73 25.26 -8.45
CA THR A 251 -19.77 26.27 -8.71
C THR A 251 -20.01 27.08 -7.44
N ASP A 252 -19.97 28.41 -7.57
CA ASP A 252 -20.25 29.36 -6.50
C ASP A 252 -21.77 29.55 -6.27
N ARG A 253 -22.14 30.37 -5.28
CA ARG A 253 -23.54 30.66 -4.92
C ARG A 253 -24.28 31.44 -6.01
N SER A 254 -23.57 32.22 -6.81
CA SER A 254 -24.10 32.97 -7.95
C SER A 254 -24.26 32.10 -9.21
N GLY A 255 -23.76 30.87 -9.17
CA GLY A 255 -23.79 29.92 -10.28
C GLY A 255 -22.65 30.09 -11.28
N ALA A 256 -21.62 30.88 -10.99
CA ALA A 256 -20.42 30.89 -11.82
C ALA A 256 -19.59 29.64 -11.56
N GLU A 257 -18.92 29.18 -12.62
CA GLU A 257 -18.31 27.87 -12.65
C GLU A 257 -16.84 27.99 -13.03
N SER A 258 -16.04 27.13 -12.43
CA SER A 258 -14.62 26.99 -12.74
C SER A 258 -14.27 25.52 -12.90
N THR A 259 -13.31 25.22 -13.76
CA THR A 259 -12.92 23.85 -14.07
C THR A 259 -11.42 23.69 -14.10
N PHE A 260 -10.92 22.66 -13.44
CA PHE A 260 -9.51 22.29 -13.42
C PHE A 260 -9.34 20.82 -13.81
N VAL A 261 -8.38 20.55 -14.70
CA VAL A 261 -8.11 19.22 -15.23
C VAL A 261 -6.69 18.81 -14.87
N LYS A 262 -6.53 17.60 -14.33
CA LYS A 262 -5.22 17.02 -14.00
C LYS A 262 -5.15 15.55 -14.41
N GLU A 263 -4.08 15.17 -15.09
CA GLU A 263 -3.85 13.77 -15.45
C GLU A 263 -3.37 12.95 -14.24
N ILE A 264 -3.90 11.74 -14.09
CA ILE A 264 -3.38 10.70 -13.21
C ILE A 264 -2.93 9.49 -14.05
N VAL A 265 -1.80 8.90 -13.65
CA VAL A 265 -1.29 7.65 -14.23
C VAL A 265 -1.49 6.53 -13.21
N VAL A 266 -2.44 5.65 -13.50
CA VAL A 266 -2.74 4.46 -12.69
C VAL A 266 -1.92 3.29 -13.22
N LYS A 267 -1.08 2.72 -12.37
CA LYS A 267 -0.22 1.58 -12.73
C LYS A 267 -0.96 0.27 -12.57
N ASN A 268 -0.59 -0.73 -13.37
CA ASN A 268 -1.09 -2.09 -13.20
C ASN A 268 -0.60 -2.68 -11.87
N LEU A 269 -1.49 -3.30 -11.10
CA LEU A 269 -1.12 -3.93 -9.83
C LEU A 269 -0.36 -5.23 -10.15
N PRO A 270 0.89 -5.41 -9.68
CA PRO A 270 1.65 -6.61 -10.00
C PRO A 270 0.98 -7.89 -9.47
N PRO A 271 1.19 -9.05 -10.13
CA PRO A 271 0.68 -10.32 -9.64
C PRO A 271 1.38 -10.73 -8.35
N VAL A 272 0.85 -11.74 -7.67
CA VAL A 272 1.44 -12.36 -6.50
C VAL A 272 1.79 -13.80 -6.84
N ALA A 273 3.09 -14.11 -6.95
CA ALA A 273 3.58 -15.46 -7.15
C ALA A 273 3.43 -16.29 -5.86
N ASN A 274 2.99 -17.54 -5.99
CA ASN A 274 3.00 -18.52 -4.93
C ASN A 274 2.94 -19.94 -5.51
N PHE A 275 3.51 -20.92 -4.81
CA PHE A 275 3.38 -22.33 -5.18
C PHE A 275 3.47 -23.32 -4.02
N THR A 276 2.92 -24.50 -4.29
CA THR A 276 3.07 -25.70 -3.49
C THR A 276 3.80 -26.78 -4.27
N PHE A 277 4.36 -27.77 -3.56
CA PHE A 277 4.97 -28.95 -4.18
C PHE A 277 4.67 -30.20 -3.36
N GLN A 278 4.69 -31.36 -4.01
CA GLN A 278 4.56 -32.67 -3.35
C GLN A 278 5.43 -33.73 -4.05
N PRO A 279 5.98 -34.72 -3.29
CA PRO A 279 5.85 -34.89 -1.84
C PRO A 279 6.73 -33.92 -1.04
N GLU A 280 6.45 -33.76 0.26
CA GLU A 280 7.17 -32.83 1.16
C GLU A 280 8.63 -33.25 1.44
N ASN A 281 8.89 -34.56 1.49
CA ASN A 281 10.23 -35.14 1.74
C ASN A 281 10.67 -35.99 0.52
N PRO A 282 10.98 -35.37 -0.62
CA PRO A 282 11.39 -36.08 -1.81
C PRO A 282 12.81 -36.64 -1.65
N HIS A 283 13.06 -37.83 -2.17
CA HIS A 283 14.41 -38.36 -2.32
C HIS A 283 14.91 -38.08 -3.75
N SER A 284 16.19 -38.27 -4.02
CA SER A 284 16.70 -38.26 -5.39
C SER A 284 15.86 -39.17 -6.32
N PHE A 285 15.72 -38.77 -7.58
CA PHE A 285 14.90 -39.41 -8.60
C PHE A 285 13.39 -39.52 -8.27
N THR A 286 12.92 -38.97 -7.15
CA THR A 286 11.49 -38.81 -6.84
C THR A 286 10.87 -37.81 -7.82
N LEU A 287 9.74 -38.17 -8.43
CA LEU A 287 8.96 -37.22 -9.22
C LEU A 287 8.28 -36.24 -8.26
N ILE A 288 8.64 -34.97 -8.34
CA ILE A 288 8.04 -33.89 -7.57
C ILE A 288 7.09 -33.13 -8.50
N GLU A 289 5.85 -32.94 -8.04
CA GLU A 289 4.85 -32.11 -8.70
C GLU A 289 4.87 -30.72 -8.08
N PHE A 290 4.88 -29.68 -8.92
CA PHE A 290 4.81 -28.28 -8.48
C PHE A 290 3.55 -27.64 -9.03
N ASN A 291 2.86 -26.90 -8.18
CA ASN A 291 1.59 -26.27 -8.50
C ASN A 291 1.60 -24.78 -8.12
N ALA A 292 1.56 -23.92 -9.14
CA ALA A 292 1.47 -22.47 -9.01
C ALA A 292 0.03 -21.92 -9.03
N SER A 293 -1.00 -22.77 -8.86
CA SER A 293 -2.41 -22.34 -8.88
C SER A 293 -2.78 -21.33 -7.79
N GLU A 294 -1.94 -21.19 -6.75
CA GLU A 294 -2.09 -20.17 -5.71
C GLU A 294 -1.52 -18.80 -6.11
N SER A 295 -0.88 -18.69 -7.28
CA SER A 295 -0.50 -17.39 -7.83
C SER A 295 -1.74 -16.64 -8.30
N VAL A 296 -1.82 -15.35 -7.99
CA VAL A 296 -3.02 -14.53 -8.25
C VAL A 296 -2.63 -13.20 -8.87
N ASP A 297 -3.42 -12.77 -9.84
CA ASP A 297 -3.49 -11.41 -10.33
C ASP A 297 -4.90 -10.89 -10.06
N LYS A 298 -5.03 -9.73 -9.39
CA LYS A 298 -6.32 -9.25 -8.87
C LYS A 298 -7.08 -8.37 -9.87
N ASP A 299 -6.37 -7.66 -10.72
CA ASP A 299 -6.88 -6.73 -11.73
C ASP A 299 -6.67 -7.25 -13.15
N GLY A 300 -5.98 -8.38 -13.31
CA GLY A 300 -5.73 -9.01 -14.60
C GLY A 300 -5.71 -10.54 -14.56
N SER A 301 -4.77 -11.10 -15.31
CA SER A 301 -4.53 -12.52 -15.48
C SER A 301 -3.04 -12.81 -15.64
N ILE A 302 -2.57 -13.90 -15.04
CA ILE A 302 -1.21 -14.38 -15.23
C ILE A 302 -1.08 -15.09 -16.57
N VAL A 303 -0.17 -14.62 -17.43
CA VAL A 303 0.05 -15.15 -18.78
C VAL A 303 1.29 -16.03 -18.90
N ASN A 304 2.23 -15.94 -17.97
CA ASN A 304 3.46 -16.74 -17.98
C ASN A 304 3.87 -17.23 -16.59
N TYR A 305 4.37 -18.46 -16.54
CA TYR A 305 4.94 -19.11 -15.36
C TYR A 305 6.30 -19.68 -15.76
N THR A 306 7.36 -19.20 -15.14
CA THR A 306 8.73 -19.66 -15.38
C THR A 306 9.34 -20.13 -14.07
N TRP A 307 9.88 -21.34 -14.09
CA TRP A 307 10.49 -21.98 -12.93
C TRP A 307 11.98 -22.15 -13.16
N ASP A 308 12.78 -21.72 -12.21
CA ASP A 308 14.17 -22.13 -12.06
C ASP A 308 14.24 -23.16 -10.93
N MET A 309 14.68 -24.38 -11.25
CA MET A 309 14.68 -25.50 -10.30
C MET A 309 15.90 -25.49 -9.37
N GLY A 310 16.83 -24.55 -9.53
CA GLY A 310 18.04 -24.43 -8.71
C GLY A 310 19.15 -25.44 -9.06
N ASP A 311 18.92 -26.32 -10.04
CA ASP A 311 19.91 -27.25 -10.60
C ASP A 311 20.35 -26.89 -12.03
N GLY A 312 19.97 -25.69 -12.49
CA GLY A 312 20.18 -25.21 -13.86
C GLY A 312 19.05 -25.56 -14.83
N THR A 313 18.03 -26.31 -14.40
CA THR A 313 16.85 -26.61 -15.21
C THR A 313 15.83 -25.48 -15.16
N ILE A 314 15.35 -25.04 -16.33
CA ILE A 314 14.21 -24.11 -16.45
C ILE A 314 12.97 -24.86 -16.96
N LYS A 315 11.80 -24.56 -16.40
CA LYS A 315 10.50 -25.12 -16.78
C LYS A 315 9.45 -24.03 -16.97
N HIS A 316 8.40 -24.34 -17.72
CA HIS A 316 7.29 -23.42 -17.97
C HIS A 316 5.94 -24.11 -17.75
N GLY A 317 4.95 -23.34 -17.30
CA GLY A 317 3.58 -23.80 -17.05
C GLY A 317 3.15 -23.63 -15.59
N SER A 318 1.84 -23.52 -15.36
CA SER A 318 1.27 -23.36 -14.02
C SER A 318 1.37 -24.64 -13.16
N MET A 319 1.47 -25.80 -13.80
CA MET A 319 1.78 -27.08 -13.18
C MET A 319 2.94 -27.73 -13.93
N ILE A 320 3.95 -28.18 -13.19
CA ILE A 320 5.12 -28.85 -13.76
C ILE A 320 5.52 -30.04 -12.91
N THR A 321 6.39 -30.89 -13.46
CA THR A 321 7.06 -31.94 -12.69
C THR A 321 8.57 -31.89 -12.89
N HIS A 322 9.31 -32.28 -11.85
CA HIS A 322 10.77 -32.31 -11.86
C HIS A 322 11.34 -33.48 -11.04
N LYS A 323 12.58 -33.88 -11.34
CA LYS A 323 13.34 -34.89 -10.59
C LYS A 323 14.76 -34.39 -10.38
N TYR A 324 15.23 -34.39 -9.14
CA TYR A 324 16.62 -34.12 -8.82
C TYR A 324 17.43 -35.41 -8.85
N SER A 325 18.53 -35.43 -9.60
CA SER A 325 19.37 -36.63 -9.76
C SER A 325 20.31 -36.88 -8.58
N LYS A 326 20.49 -35.90 -7.70
CA LYS A 326 21.35 -35.98 -6.52
C LYS A 326 20.62 -35.43 -5.30
N PRO A 327 20.87 -35.99 -4.11
CA PRO A 327 20.43 -35.36 -2.87
C PRO A 327 21.11 -34.00 -2.68
N GLY A 328 20.42 -33.10 -1.97
CA GLY A 328 20.90 -31.74 -1.76
C GLY A 328 19.79 -30.75 -1.45
N THR A 329 20.18 -29.48 -1.34
CA THR A 329 19.27 -28.36 -1.10
C THR A 329 19.18 -27.52 -2.37
N TYR A 330 17.97 -27.33 -2.89
CA TYR A 330 17.71 -26.61 -4.12
C TYR A 330 16.81 -25.40 -3.85
N GLU A 331 17.20 -24.24 -4.38
CA GLU A 331 16.40 -23.02 -4.34
C GLU A 331 15.50 -22.99 -5.58
N VAL A 332 14.21 -23.26 -5.40
CA VAL A 332 13.23 -23.22 -6.50
C VAL A 332 12.62 -21.82 -6.57
N LYS A 333 12.75 -21.19 -7.72
CA LYS A 333 12.24 -19.85 -7.99
C LYS A 333 11.13 -19.91 -9.03
N LEU A 334 9.94 -19.47 -8.65
CA LEU A 334 8.83 -19.20 -9.55
C LEU A 334 8.81 -17.72 -9.90
N THR A 335 8.78 -17.41 -11.20
CA THR A 335 8.51 -16.08 -11.74
C THR A 335 7.20 -16.12 -12.51
N VAL A 336 6.23 -15.31 -12.11
CA VAL A 336 4.95 -15.14 -12.82
C VAL A 336 4.89 -13.76 -13.47
N VAL A 337 4.28 -13.69 -14.65
CA VAL A 337 4.10 -12.43 -15.40
C VAL A 337 2.62 -12.26 -15.74
N ASP A 338 2.08 -11.07 -15.48
CA ASP A 338 0.71 -10.73 -15.82
C ASP A 338 0.53 -10.31 -17.29
N ASN A 339 -0.71 -10.08 -17.71
CA ASN A 339 -1.05 -9.65 -19.07
C ASN A 339 -0.61 -8.22 -19.43
N GLU A 340 -0.10 -7.44 -18.47
CA GLU A 340 0.46 -6.09 -18.69
C GLU A 340 2.00 -6.09 -18.60
N GLY A 341 2.61 -7.25 -18.33
CA GLY A 341 4.06 -7.44 -18.27
C GLY A 341 4.70 -7.18 -16.91
N ASN A 342 3.95 -6.97 -15.81
CA ASN A 342 4.58 -6.92 -14.49
C ASN A 342 4.95 -8.33 -14.03
N GLU A 343 6.06 -8.41 -13.29
CA GLU A 343 6.60 -9.67 -12.78
C GLU A 343 6.47 -9.76 -11.27
N SER A 344 6.30 -10.99 -10.78
CA SER A 344 6.35 -11.33 -9.37
C SER A 344 7.13 -12.62 -9.18
N ILE A 345 7.92 -12.67 -8.11
CA ILE A 345 8.87 -13.76 -7.85
C ILE A 345 8.58 -14.35 -6.47
N TYR A 346 8.51 -15.68 -6.41
CA TYR A 346 8.44 -16.43 -5.17
C TYR A 346 9.53 -17.50 -5.14
N VAL A 347 10.24 -17.60 -4.03
CA VAL A 347 11.39 -18.49 -3.86
C VAL A 347 11.13 -19.41 -2.69
N ARG A 348 11.36 -20.71 -2.87
CA ARG A 348 11.25 -21.72 -1.81
C ARG A 348 12.39 -22.72 -1.90
N THR A 349 12.98 -23.03 -0.75
CA THR A 349 14.01 -24.07 -0.64
C THR A 349 13.36 -25.45 -0.54
N ILE A 350 13.89 -26.41 -1.29
CA ILE A 350 13.50 -27.82 -1.25
C ILE A 350 14.72 -28.65 -0.86
N ILE A 351 14.53 -29.55 0.11
CA ILE A 351 15.53 -30.52 0.53
C ILE A 351 15.20 -31.85 -0.14
N VAL A 352 16.17 -32.40 -0.85
CA VAL A 352 16.09 -33.70 -1.50
C VAL A 352 16.99 -34.66 -0.75
N ASP A 353 16.37 -35.67 -0.15
CA ASP A 353 17.07 -36.66 0.67
C ASP A 353 17.77 -37.73 -0.19
N ASN A 354 18.78 -38.36 0.40
CA ASN A 354 19.52 -39.46 -0.22
C ASN A 354 18.64 -40.71 -0.31
N ARG A 355 18.61 -41.35 -1.48
CA ARG A 355 17.87 -42.59 -1.67
C ARG A 355 18.71 -43.78 -1.21
N ALA A 356 18.09 -44.72 -0.49
CA ALA A 356 18.79 -45.92 -0.08
C ALA A 356 19.16 -46.80 -1.30
N PRO A 357 20.29 -47.52 -1.25
CA PRO A 357 20.66 -48.48 -2.29
C PRO A 357 19.63 -49.61 -2.41
N GLU A 358 19.66 -50.35 -3.50
CA GLU A 358 18.91 -51.59 -3.70
C GLU A 358 19.86 -52.78 -3.50
N ALA A 359 19.68 -53.50 -2.39
CA ALA A 359 20.48 -54.70 -2.08
C ALA A 359 20.03 -55.89 -2.92
N ASN A 360 20.97 -56.66 -3.48
CA ASN A 360 20.66 -57.90 -4.21
C ASN A 360 21.90 -58.80 -4.30
N PHE A 361 21.71 -60.11 -4.42
CA PHE A 361 22.81 -61.04 -4.71
C PHE A 361 22.33 -62.33 -5.36
N ILE A 362 23.28 -63.08 -5.91
CA ILE A 362 23.09 -64.45 -6.41
C ILE A 362 24.08 -65.41 -5.76
N ILE A 363 23.77 -66.71 -5.82
CA ILE A 363 24.62 -67.78 -5.28
C ILE A 363 25.06 -68.74 -6.38
N SER A 364 26.22 -69.37 -6.20
CA SER A 364 26.68 -70.49 -7.01
C SER A 364 27.47 -71.49 -6.17
N PRO A 365 27.14 -72.80 -6.20
CA PRO A 365 26.07 -73.42 -6.99
C PRO A 365 24.66 -73.17 -6.41
N GLU A 366 23.62 -73.31 -7.24
CA GLU A 366 22.21 -73.10 -6.85
C GLU A 366 21.71 -74.15 -5.83
N ASN A 367 22.27 -75.37 -5.87
CA ASN A 367 21.92 -76.48 -4.99
C ASN A 367 23.17 -76.99 -4.24
N PRO A 368 23.70 -76.20 -3.28
CA PRO A 368 24.94 -76.53 -2.60
C PRO A 368 24.75 -77.68 -1.62
N LYS A 369 25.82 -78.46 -1.39
CA LYS A 369 25.84 -79.53 -0.38
C LYS A 369 26.73 -79.18 0.81
N GLU A 370 26.55 -79.86 1.92
CA GLU A 370 27.41 -79.66 3.10
C GLU A 370 28.90 -79.86 2.73
N GLY A 371 29.75 -78.94 3.17
CA GLY A 371 31.17 -78.93 2.87
C GLY A 371 31.54 -78.46 1.45
N GLU A 372 30.57 -78.03 0.63
CA GLU A 372 30.81 -77.36 -0.65
C GLU A 372 31.02 -75.86 -0.45
N GLU A 373 31.88 -75.28 -1.29
CA GLU A 373 32.13 -73.84 -1.33
C GLU A 373 31.04 -73.15 -2.15
N ILE A 374 30.41 -72.14 -1.55
CA ILE A 374 29.35 -71.34 -2.16
C ILE A 374 29.87 -69.93 -2.38
N ASN A 375 29.83 -69.47 -3.63
CA ASN A 375 30.10 -68.10 -4.00
C ASN A 375 28.82 -67.28 -3.90
N PHE A 376 28.90 -66.15 -3.22
CA PHE A 376 27.87 -65.13 -3.12
C PHE A 376 28.37 -63.91 -3.89
N THR A 377 27.67 -63.57 -4.97
CA THR A 377 28.04 -62.43 -5.84
C THR A 377 27.07 -61.29 -5.63
N ASP A 378 27.60 -60.12 -5.27
CA ASP A 378 26.81 -58.91 -5.09
C ASP A 378 26.25 -58.43 -6.42
N LEU A 379 24.96 -58.07 -6.42
CA LEU A 379 24.26 -57.42 -7.52
C LEU A 379 23.58 -56.12 -7.05
N SER A 380 23.97 -55.62 -5.88
CA SER A 380 23.40 -54.40 -5.32
C SER A 380 23.71 -53.19 -6.19
N SER A 381 22.81 -52.20 -6.17
CA SER A 381 22.96 -50.98 -6.95
C SER A 381 22.53 -49.75 -6.18
N ASP A 382 23.04 -48.59 -6.56
CA ASP A 382 22.71 -47.30 -5.97
C ASP A 382 22.53 -46.28 -7.11
N LEU A 383 21.38 -45.59 -7.14
CA LEU A 383 20.98 -44.72 -8.25
C LEU A 383 21.60 -43.32 -8.15
N ASP A 384 21.80 -42.81 -6.94
CA ASP A 384 22.28 -41.45 -6.66
C ASP A 384 23.62 -41.42 -5.92
N GLY A 385 24.14 -42.59 -5.55
CA GLY A 385 25.41 -42.70 -4.83
C GLY A 385 26.30 -43.85 -5.29
N LYS A 386 27.02 -44.41 -4.32
CA LYS A 386 27.89 -45.58 -4.45
C LYS A 386 27.78 -46.39 -3.19
N ILE A 387 27.72 -47.70 -3.33
CA ILE A 387 27.84 -48.64 -2.21
C ILE A 387 29.30 -48.65 -1.73
N VAL A 388 29.50 -48.55 -0.41
CA VAL A 388 30.82 -48.45 0.22
C VAL A 388 31.05 -49.47 1.35
N GLU A 389 29.99 -50.09 1.88
CA GLU A 389 30.12 -51.17 2.87
C GLU A 389 29.14 -52.31 2.54
N TRP A 390 29.60 -53.54 2.72
CA TRP A 390 28.84 -54.78 2.61
C TRP A 390 28.94 -55.54 3.93
N ARG A 391 27.86 -56.18 4.35
CA ARG A 391 27.83 -57.10 5.49
C ARG A 391 26.95 -58.30 5.17
N TRP A 392 27.60 -59.44 5.02
CA TRP A 392 26.95 -60.74 4.87
C TRP A 392 26.70 -61.37 6.24
N ASP A 393 25.51 -61.89 6.45
CA ASP A 393 25.14 -62.77 7.55
C ASP A 393 24.67 -64.10 6.96
N PHE A 394 25.43 -65.17 7.15
CA PHE A 394 25.17 -66.45 6.50
C PHE A 394 24.10 -67.29 7.21
N GLY A 395 23.52 -66.80 8.30
CA GLY A 395 22.45 -67.49 9.04
C GLY A 395 22.91 -68.69 9.88
N ASP A 396 24.22 -68.97 9.92
CA ASP A 396 24.84 -70.00 10.78
C ASP A 396 25.70 -69.40 11.91
N GLY A 397 25.60 -68.07 12.11
CA GLY A 397 26.37 -67.31 13.09
C GLY A 397 27.70 -66.75 12.55
N THR A 398 28.02 -66.97 11.28
CA THR A 398 29.20 -66.39 10.62
C THR A 398 28.83 -65.19 9.74
N ILE A 399 29.80 -64.29 9.53
CA ILE A 399 29.63 -63.04 8.78
C ILE A 399 30.81 -62.75 7.85
N SER A 400 30.60 -61.93 6.81
CA SER A 400 31.65 -61.37 5.95
C SER A 400 31.41 -59.88 5.68
N TYR A 401 32.46 -59.15 5.27
CA TYR A 401 32.42 -57.72 4.94
C TYR A 401 32.98 -57.40 3.54
N THR A 402 33.17 -58.44 2.72
CA THR A 402 33.62 -58.29 1.33
C THR A 402 32.44 -58.01 0.40
N GLU A 403 32.69 -57.39 -0.75
CA GLU A 403 31.69 -57.17 -1.81
C GLU A 403 31.11 -58.50 -2.27
N ASP A 404 31.93 -59.35 -2.90
CA ASP A 404 31.63 -60.77 -3.10
C ASP A 404 32.12 -61.59 -1.91
N ALA A 405 31.39 -62.62 -1.52
CA ALA A 405 31.75 -63.48 -0.40
C ALA A 405 31.76 -64.96 -0.78
N VAL A 406 32.51 -65.74 0.01
CA VAL A 406 32.61 -67.19 -0.14
C VAL A 406 32.34 -67.83 1.21
N HIS A 407 31.49 -68.85 1.26
CA HIS A 407 31.14 -69.54 2.51
C HIS A 407 30.92 -71.04 2.34
N VAL A 408 31.14 -71.80 3.42
CA VAL A 408 30.98 -73.26 3.46
C VAL A 408 30.14 -73.66 4.68
N TYR A 409 29.00 -74.30 4.45
CA TYR A 409 28.15 -74.82 5.52
C TYR A 409 28.59 -76.21 5.96
N LYS A 410 28.75 -76.40 7.26
CA LYS A 410 29.24 -77.66 7.86
C LYS A 410 28.17 -78.74 8.04
N LYS A 411 26.90 -78.38 7.89
CA LYS A 411 25.75 -79.27 8.09
C LYS A 411 24.70 -78.99 7.00
N PRO A 412 23.89 -79.98 6.62
CA PRO A 412 22.70 -79.73 5.82
C PRO A 412 21.70 -78.91 6.63
N GLY A 413 20.89 -78.13 5.93
CA GLY A 413 19.90 -77.26 6.58
C GLY A 413 19.39 -76.18 5.64
N GLU A 414 18.43 -75.41 6.15
CA GLU A 414 17.98 -74.17 5.52
C GLU A 414 18.62 -73.00 6.26
N TYR A 415 19.28 -72.12 5.50
CA TYR A 415 19.99 -70.96 6.02
C TYR A 415 19.44 -69.70 5.36
N THR A 416 19.07 -68.70 6.15
CA THR A 416 18.68 -67.39 5.64
C THR A 416 19.92 -66.50 5.57
N VAL A 417 20.40 -66.29 4.35
CA VAL A 417 21.54 -65.40 4.09
C VAL A 417 21.02 -63.99 3.91
N THR A 418 21.61 -63.03 4.62
CA THR A 418 21.25 -61.61 4.51
C THR A 418 22.47 -60.80 4.10
N LEU A 419 22.34 -60.05 3.00
CA LEU A 419 23.28 -59.01 2.61
C LEU A 419 22.72 -57.67 3.07
N GLU A 420 23.45 -56.94 3.91
CA GLU A 420 23.24 -55.51 4.17
C GLU A 420 24.30 -54.71 3.39
N VAL A 421 23.86 -53.77 2.57
CA VAL A 421 24.72 -52.80 1.90
C VAL A 421 24.46 -51.40 2.45
N LYS A 422 25.49 -50.56 2.43
CA LYS A 422 25.43 -49.17 2.84
C LYS A 422 26.08 -48.28 1.79
N ASP A 423 25.40 -47.19 1.46
CA ASP A 423 25.93 -46.21 0.52
C ASP A 423 26.89 -45.21 1.17
N SER A 424 27.52 -44.40 0.31
CA SER A 424 28.46 -43.35 0.67
C SER A 424 27.87 -42.23 1.55
N MET A 425 26.55 -42.10 1.63
CA MET A 425 25.84 -41.16 2.50
C MET A 425 25.28 -41.81 3.77
N GLY A 426 25.47 -43.11 3.93
CA GLY A 426 25.13 -43.88 5.10
C GLY A 426 23.75 -44.53 5.09
N ALA A 427 22.96 -44.41 4.02
CA ALA A 427 21.71 -45.15 3.93
C ALA A 427 21.99 -46.63 3.68
N LYS A 428 21.12 -47.48 4.23
CA LYS A 428 21.29 -48.93 4.26
C LYS A 428 20.12 -49.62 3.60
N ALA A 429 20.40 -50.72 2.93
CA ALA A 429 19.40 -51.65 2.46
C ALA A 429 19.85 -53.08 2.73
N ASN A 430 18.88 -53.98 2.87
CA ASN A 430 19.16 -55.39 3.02
C ASN A 430 18.34 -56.24 2.04
N TYR A 431 18.91 -57.39 1.71
CA TYR A 431 18.25 -58.42 0.94
C TYR A 431 18.55 -59.77 1.59
N SER A 432 17.51 -60.57 1.78
CA SER A 432 17.63 -61.90 2.39
C SER A 432 17.15 -62.98 1.42
N MET A 433 17.93 -64.04 1.29
CA MET A 433 17.60 -65.23 0.50
C MET A 433 17.77 -66.48 1.37
N THR A 434 16.74 -67.33 1.42
CA THR A 434 16.86 -68.64 2.06
C THR A 434 17.44 -69.64 1.08
N ILE A 435 18.55 -70.27 1.47
CA ILE A 435 19.23 -71.30 0.70
C ILE A 435 19.10 -72.65 1.41
N LYS A 436 19.02 -73.72 0.62
CA LYS A 436 18.92 -75.09 1.14
C LYS A 436 20.21 -75.84 0.85
N VAL A 437 20.95 -76.17 1.91
CA VAL A 437 22.18 -76.96 1.84
C VAL A 437 21.81 -78.44 1.99
N GLY A 438 22.07 -79.21 0.94
CA GLY A 438 21.82 -80.65 0.92
C GLY A 438 22.87 -81.45 1.69
N GLU A 439 22.55 -82.71 2.00
CA GLU A 439 23.54 -83.65 2.52
C GLU A 439 24.64 -83.93 1.49
N LYS A 440 25.85 -84.18 1.98
CA LYS A 440 26.95 -84.61 1.11
C LYS A 440 26.62 -86.00 0.63
N GLU A 441 26.59 -86.18 -0.69
CA GLU A 441 26.46 -87.52 -1.26
C GLU A 441 27.67 -88.36 -0.83
N MET A 442 27.44 -89.28 0.11
CA MET A 442 28.36 -90.38 0.32
C MET A 442 28.28 -91.29 -0.90
N PRO A 443 29.42 -91.75 -1.47
CA PRO A 443 29.40 -92.74 -2.53
C PRO A 443 28.49 -93.89 -2.10
N GLY A 444 27.40 -94.09 -2.86
CA GLY A 444 26.34 -95.01 -2.48
C GLY A 444 26.90 -96.38 -2.13
N PHE A 445 26.24 -97.06 -1.18
CA PHE A 445 26.55 -98.42 -0.71
C PHE A 445 26.87 -99.43 -1.84
N GLY A 446 26.46 -99.16 -3.09
CA GLY A 446 26.85 -99.91 -4.29
C GLY A 446 28.36 -99.95 -4.57
N PHE A 447 29.13 -98.89 -4.32
CA PHE A 447 30.59 -98.91 -4.52
C PHE A 447 31.32 -99.72 -3.44
N VAL A 448 30.86 -99.60 -2.18
CA VAL A 448 31.40 -100.39 -1.06
C VAL A 448 30.99 -101.87 -1.20
N ALA A 449 29.78 -102.16 -1.64
CA ALA A 449 29.31 -103.53 -1.92
C ALA A 449 30.05 -104.15 -3.11
N MET A 450 30.39 -103.38 -4.15
CA MET A 450 31.14 -103.89 -5.30
C MET A 450 32.62 -104.16 -4.96
N PHE A 451 33.24 -103.33 -4.10
CA PHE A 451 34.58 -103.61 -3.56
C PHE A 451 34.58 -104.79 -2.58
N ALA A 452 33.57 -104.90 -1.71
CA ALA A 452 33.39 -106.04 -0.81
C ALA A 452 33.11 -107.34 -1.60
N ALA A 453 32.33 -107.28 -2.68
CA ALA A 453 32.10 -108.40 -3.59
C ALA A 453 33.36 -108.79 -4.35
N MET A 454 34.16 -107.83 -4.84
CA MET A 454 35.47 -108.12 -5.45
C MET A 454 36.45 -108.76 -4.46
N ILE A 455 36.49 -108.31 -3.21
CA ILE A 455 37.30 -108.91 -2.16
C ILE A 455 36.78 -110.33 -1.82
N ALA A 456 35.46 -110.54 -1.76
CA ALA A 456 34.86 -111.85 -1.53
C ALA A 456 35.14 -112.84 -2.69
N VAL A 457 35.06 -112.39 -3.94
CA VAL A 457 35.40 -113.17 -5.13
C VAL A 457 36.90 -113.50 -5.18
N ALA A 458 37.77 -112.54 -4.84
CA ALA A 458 39.21 -112.78 -4.74
C ALA A 458 39.59 -113.76 -3.61
N MET A 459 38.89 -113.70 -2.46
CA MET A 459 39.05 -114.68 -1.37
C MET A 459 38.53 -116.07 -1.76
N PHE A 460 37.43 -116.16 -2.52
CA PHE A 460 36.91 -117.44 -3.03
C PHE A 460 37.88 -118.07 -4.05
N TYR A 461 38.45 -117.27 -4.96
CA TYR A 461 39.48 -117.72 -5.90
C TYR A 461 40.78 -118.18 -5.20
N ARG A 462 41.21 -117.50 -4.12
CA ARG A 462 42.34 -117.94 -3.29
C ARG A 462 42.07 -119.26 -2.56
N ARG A 463 40.82 -119.54 -2.18
CA ARG A 463 40.43 -120.78 -1.50
C ARG A 463 40.35 -121.99 -2.45
N LEU A 464 39.92 -121.77 -3.70
CA LEU A 464 39.89 -122.80 -4.76
C LEU A 464 41.29 -123.21 -5.25
N LYS A 465 42.28 -122.31 -5.21
CA LYS A 465 43.67 -122.62 -5.61
C LYS A 465 44.45 -123.47 -4.59
N LYS A 466 43.90 -123.69 -3.39
CA LYS A 466 44.49 -124.54 -2.33
C LYS A 466 44.02 -126.00 -2.38
N PHE A 467 43.13 -126.36 -3.30
CA PHE A 467 42.54 -127.70 -3.46
C PHE A 467 42.86 -128.35 -4.84
N LYS A 468 43.94 -127.93 -5.50
CA LYS A 468 44.48 -128.61 -6.69
C LYS A 468 45.88 -129.11 -6.42
#